data_AF-A0A2S9BLV5-F1
#
_entry.id   AF-A0A2S9BLV5-F1
#
_cell.length_a   1.000
_cell.length_b   1.000
_cell.length_c   1.000
_cell.angle_alpha   90.00
_cell.angle_beta   90.00
_cell.angle_gamma   90.00
#
_symmetry.space_group_name_H-M   'P 1'
#
loop_
_entity.id
_entity.type
_entity.pdbx_description
1 polymer ?
#
loop_
_entity_poly.entity_id
_entity_poly.type
_entity_poly.pdbx_seq_one_letter_code
_entity_poly.pdbx_strand_id
1 'polypeptide(L)'
;MLVTLENAAKTRTSTWRRILRDPQAVVTLGLLAVIFLLGLLTPWLAPHGPNDAELSMINAPVGTPGYLLGADEAGRDILSRLLHSINTAAISALIGAGVALVVGVVAGLIGGYFGTVTRATTEWLFNLIMTFPGILLLIILMPVTGGDYRFTMLIFGVLLSPGIYRIVRNLVLGVKNELYVDAARVSGLGNLRILGRHVLFVVRGPIIIAAAFMAGSAIAVQSGLAFLGVGSLQIPSFGSMISSGFRNLYIAPTQFLWPSLLLGVITASLVLLGNALRDILEGSMPKPAKVGRGQRVLDSAGEATAARTGLLEINDLAIAYPRPSGGLNEVVRGVDLSIARGQIVGLVGESGSGKSQTAFASLGVLPNEAVITRGSIRFDGRELVGLTDAQMRPLRGKEIAYIPQEPMSNLDPSYKVGAQLVEGVRSALGVTRAEASGRVLALLERVGIADPKRTFDSYPHQISGGMAQRVLIAGAVASRPKLLIADEPTTALDVTVQAEILDLLRDLQSELDMAILLVTHNFGVVADLCDRIAVMQNGVIVESGTAAEVFSRPTHEYTKMLLGSILDESTVRTDPPVAVSDERTDR
;
A
#
# COMPACT_ATOMS: atom_id res chain seq x y z
N MET A 1 -14.31 14.49 -27.52
CA MET A 1 -13.36 14.86 -26.45
C MET A 1 -13.88 15.94 -25.48
N LEU A 2 -14.95 16.69 -25.80
CA LEU A 2 -15.54 17.70 -24.91
C LEU A 2 -16.70 17.20 -24.02
N VAL A 3 -17.22 15.99 -24.26
CA VAL A 3 -18.34 15.40 -23.49
C VAL A 3 -17.87 14.59 -22.27
N THR A 4 -16.57 14.31 -22.18
CA THR A 4 -15.97 13.50 -21.09
C THR A 4 -15.55 14.30 -19.86
N LEU A 5 -15.47 15.64 -19.95
CA LEU A 5 -15.08 16.49 -18.81
C LEU A 5 -16.28 16.91 -17.93
N GLU A 6 -17.51 16.82 -18.43
CA GLU A 6 -18.70 17.26 -17.69
C GLU A 6 -19.19 16.24 -16.65
N ASN A 7 -18.78 14.97 -16.76
CA ASN A 7 -19.21 13.89 -15.85
C ASN A 7 -18.22 13.57 -14.70
N ALA A 8 -17.08 14.27 -14.62
CA ALA A 8 -16.11 14.12 -13.52
C ALA A 8 -16.51 14.87 -12.23
N ALA A 9 -17.70 15.49 -12.21
CA ALA A 9 -18.25 16.20 -11.05
C ALA A 9 -19.17 15.33 -10.17
N LYS A 10 -19.07 14.00 -10.21
CA LYS A 10 -19.86 13.11 -9.33
C LYS A 10 -19.24 13.01 -7.93
N THR A 11 -19.70 13.92 -7.07
CA THR A 11 -19.74 13.87 -5.60
C THR A 11 -18.51 13.26 -4.92
N ARG A 12 -17.52 14.11 -4.60
CA ARG A 12 -16.60 13.84 -3.48
C ARG A 12 -17.46 13.55 -2.25
N THR A 13 -17.63 12.28 -1.89
CA THR A 13 -18.23 11.91 -0.61
C THR A 13 -17.43 12.63 0.47
N SER A 14 -18.08 13.53 1.21
CA SER A 14 -17.44 14.28 2.30
C SER A 14 -16.65 13.33 3.20
N THR A 15 -15.41 13.70 3.56
CA THR A 15 -14.55 12.95 4.50
C THR A 15 -15.31 12.56 5.76
N TRP A 16 -16.21 13.44 6.23
CA TRP A 16 -17.10 13.19 7.35
C TRP A 16 -18.02 11.99 7.17
N ARG A 17 -18.59 11.80 5.96
CA ARG A 17 -19.44 10.62 5.67
C ARG A 17 -18.63 9.32 5.66
N ARG A 18 -17.34 9.37 5.34
CA ARG A 18 -16.46 8.19 5.41
C ARG A 18 -16.10 7.84 6.85
N ILE A 19 -15.79 8.84 7.67
CA ILE A 19 -15.56 8.69 9.11
C ILE A 19 -16.77 8.04 9.79
N LEU A 20 -17.99 8.53 9.49
CA LEU A 20 -19.22 7.99 10.07
C LEU A 20 -19.59 6.56 9.61
N ARG A 21 -18.90 6.02 8.60
CA ARG A 21 -19.12 4.65 8.11
C ARG A 21 -18.10 3.66 8.64
N ASP A 22 -16.98 4.12 9.18
CA ASP A 22 -15.97 3.25 9.77
C ASP A 22 -16.33 2.95 11.24
N PRO A 23 -16.59 1.68 11.61
CA PRO A 23 -17.04 1.34 12.95
C PRO A 23 -15.98 1.65 14.02
N GLN A 24 -14.69 1.50 13.70
CA GLN A 24 -13.61 1.80 14.63
C GLN A 24 -13.51 3.31 14.86
N ALA A 25 -13.60 4.12 13.80
CA ALA A 25 -13.60 5.58 13.91
C ALA A 25 -14.82 6.07 14.71
N VAL A 26 -16.02 5.55 14.44
CA VAL A 26 -17.25 5.95 15.16
C VAL A 26 -17.16 5.61 16.65
N VAL A 27 -16.74 4.40 17.00
CA VAL A 27 -16.64 3.97 18.41
C VAL A 27 -15.60 4.80 19.16
N THR A 28 -14.40 4.94 18.60
CA THR A 28 -13.31 5.67 19.27
C THR A 28 -13.58 7.17 19.36
N LEU A 29 -14.14 7.77 18.30
CA LEU A 29 -14.55 9.17 18.30
C LEU A 29 -15.70 9.42 19.29
N GLY A 30 -16.72 8.55 19.30
CA GLY A 30 -17.84 8.64 20.22
C GLY A 30 -17.39 8.52 21.67
N LEU A 31 -16.48 7.58 21.95
CA LEU A 31 -15.95 7.38 23.30
C LEU A 31 -15.12 8.58 23.76
N LEU A 32 -14.22 9.10 22.93
CA LEU A 32 -13.46 10.31 23.26
C LEU A 32 -14.37 11.54 23.41
N ALA A 33 -15.39 11.68 22.56
CA ALA A 33 -16.35 12.78 22.65
C ALA A 33 -17.12 12.74 23.98
N VAL A 34 -17.59 11.56 24.41
CA VAL A 34 -18.26 11.39 25.69
C VAL A 34 -17.31 11.73 26.84
N ILE A 35 -16.09 11.20 26.84
CA ILE A 35 -15.12 11.47 27.92
C ILE A 35 -14.80 12.98 28.01
N PHE A 36 -14.45 13.62 26.90
CA PHE A 36 -14.14 15.05 26.93
C PHE A 36 -15.36 15.91 27.24
N LEU A 37 -16.56 15.49 26.86
CA LEU A 37 -17.81 16.14 27.27
C LEU A 37 -18.00 16.04 28.80
N LEU A 38 -17.75 14.89 29.41
CA LEU A 38 -17.76 14.75 30.88
C LEU A 38 -16.75 15.69 31.55
N GLY A 39 -15.55 15.83 30.96
CA GLY A 39 -14.56 16.82 31.42
C GLY A 39 -15.05 18.27 31.32
N LEU A 40 -15.67 18.65 30.20
CA LEU A 40 -16.22 20.01 30.02
C LEU A 40 -17.38 20.31 30.97
N LEU A 41 -18.23 19.31 31.25
CA LEU A 41 -19.38 19.42 32.15
C LEU A 41 -19.00 19.24 33.63
N THR A 42 -17.70 19.16 33.95
CA THR A 42 -17.20 19.02 35.32
C THR A 42 -17.83 20.02 36.32
N PRO A 43 -17.97 21.33 36.01
CA PRO A 43 -18.57 22.28 36.95
C PRO A 43 -20.02 21.98 37.36
N TRP A 44 -20.73 21.15 36.58
CA TRP A 44 -22.11 20.75 36.85
C TRP A 44 -22.25 19.30 37.32
N LEU A 45 -21.28 18.44 36.97
CA LEU A 45 -21.30 17.02 37.29
C LEU A 45 -20.51 16.66 38.55
N ALA A 46 -19.52 17.47 38.94
CA ALA A 46 -18.70 17.19 40.11
C ALA A 46 -19.49 17.50 41.39
N PRO A 47 -19.72 16.52 42.28
CA PRO A 47 -20.44 16.74 43.54
C PRO A 47 -19.65 17.60 44.53
N HIS A 48 -18.32 17.62 44.43
CA HIS A 48 -17.42 18.35 45.34
C HIS A 48 -16.34 19.10 44.56
N GLY A 49 -15.70 20.08 45.20
CA GLY A 49 -14.47 20.67 44.67
C GLY A 49 -13.35 19.63 44.56
N PRO A 50 -12.46 19.74 43.57
CA PRO A 50 -11.41 18.73 43.31
C PRO A 50 -10.42 18.55 44.46
N ASN A 51 -10.28 19.54 45.33
CA ASN A 51 -9.40 19.53 46.49
C ASN A 51 -10.16 19.56 47.82
N ASP A 52 -11.49 19.51 47.78
CA ASP A 52 -12.31 19.48 48.99
C ASP A 52 -12.12 18.14 49.69
N ALA A 53 -11.61 18.19 50.91
CA ALA A 53 -11.22 17.03 51.70
C ALA A 53 -12.07 16.97 52.97
N GLU A 54 -12.70 15.81 53.21
CA GLU A 54 -13.47 15.56 54.44
C GLU A 54 -12.80 14.43 55.24
N LEU A 55 -12.32 14.76 56.45
CA LEU A 55 -11.56 13.84 57.30
C LEU A 55 -12.35 12.59 57.72
N SER A 56 -13.68 12.71 57.85
CA SER A 56 -14.61 11.61 58.13
C SER A 56 -14.70 10.60 56.98
N MET A 57 -14.36 11.02 55.76
CA MET A 57 -14.52 10.26 54.53
C MET A 57 -13.20 9.68 54.01
N ILE A 58 -12.13 9.65 54.80
CA ILE A 58 -10.87 9.03 54.39
C ILE A 58 -11.11 7.57 53.98
N ASN A 59 -10.68 7.21 52.77
CA ASN A 59 -10.87 5.89 52.19
C ASN A 59 -12.33 5.41 52.16
N ALA A 60 -13.29 6.34 52.04
CA ALA A 60 -14.70 5.99 51.92
C ALA A 60 -14.91 5.00 50.76
N PRO A 61 -15.65 3.89 50.97
CA PRO A 61 -15.86 2.87 49.94
C PRO A 61 -16.72 3.40 48.79
N VAL A 62 -16.65 2.70 47.66
CA VAL A 62 -17.49 2.97 46.48
C VAL A 62 -18.97 2.89 46.87
N GLY A 63 -19.77 3.86 46.42
CA GLY A 63 -21.21 3.92 46.73
C GLY A 63 -21.56 4.64 48.04
N THR A 64 -20.58 5.22 48.74
CA THR A 64 -20.85 6.11 49.88
C THR A 64 -21.68 7.32 49.43
N PRO A 65 -22.74 7.73 50.15
CA PRO A 65 -23.55 8.89 49.77
C PRO A 65 -22.68 10.15 49.56
N GLY A 66 -22.82 10.81 48.41
CA GLY A 66 -21.97 11.94 48.01
C GLY A 66 -20.62 11.56 47.36
N TYR A 67 -20.15 10.32 47.55
CA TYR A 67 -18.86 9.81 47.08
C TYR A 67 -19.07 8.56 46.21
N LEU A 68 -19.63 8.76 45.01
CA LEU A 68 -20.09 7.67 44.13
C LEU A 68 -18.97 6.65 43.82
N LEU A 69 -17.75 7.13 43.55
CA LEU A 69 -16.58 6.30 43.30
C LEU A 69 -15.68 6.11 44.53
N GLY A 70 -16.14 6.53 45.71
CA GLY A 70 -15.38 6.56 46.94
C GLY A 70 -14.51 7.81 47.09
N ALA A 71 -13.77 7.85 48.20
CA ALA A 71 -12.84 8.93 48.53
C ALA A 71 -11.40 8.42 48.61
N ASP A 72 -10.44 9.31 48.38
CA ASP A 72 -9.00 8.99 48.44
C ASP A 72 -8.43 8.95 49.87
N GLU A 73 -7.11 8.71 49.97
CA GLU A 73 -6.35 8.69 51.24
C GLU A 73 -6.43 10.00 52.05
N ALA A 74 -6.89 11.10 51.44
CA ALA A 74 -7.06 12.40 52.07
C ALA A 74 -8.55 12.80 52.22
N GLY A 75 -9.50 11.91 51.93
CA GLY A 75 -10.93 12.20 52.04
C GLY A 75 -11.50 13.04 50.90
N ARG A 76 -10.82 13.12 49.75
CA ARG A 76 -11.29 13.85 48.56
C ARG A 76 -12.07 12.92 47.63
N ASP A 77 -13.13 13.45 47.00
CA ASP A 77 -13.97 12.66 46.09
C ASP A 77 -13.24 12.25 44.79
N ILE A 78 -13.19 10.94 44.55
CA ILE A 78 -12.50 10.37 43.39
C ILE A 78 -13.20 10.76 42.09
N LEU A 79 -14.53 10.81 42.06
CA LEU A 79 -15.28 11.16 40.85
C LEU A 79 -14.98 12.60 40.40
N SER A 80 -15.07 13.57 41.33
CA SER A 80 -14.77 14.98 41.07
C SER A 80 -13.34 15.16 40.57
N ARG A 81 -12.37 14.45 41.16
CA ARG A 81 -10.96 14.49 40.72
C ARG A 81 -10.74 13.84 39.36
N LEU A 82 -11.46 12.76 39.03
CA LEU A 82 -11.40 12.12 37.71
C LEU A 82 -11.90 13.07 36.62
N LEU A 83 -13.06 13.72 36.83
CA LEU A 83 -13.64 14.65 35.87
C LEU A 83 -12.70 15.84 35.60
N HIS A 84 -12.08 16.41 36.64
CA HIS A 84 -11.06 17.44 36.49
C HIS A 84 -9.80 16.94 35.76
N SER A 85 -9.38 15.69 35.99
CA SER A 85 -8.21 15.10 35.36
C SER A 85 -8.38 14.91 33.84
N ILE A 86 -9.61 14.75 33.35
CA ILE A 86 -9.92 14.74 31.91
C ILE A 86 -9.50 16.07 31.26
N ASN A 87 -9.78 17.21 31.89
CA ASN A 87 -9.40 18.52 31.38
C ASN A 87 -7.87 18.69 31.34
N THR A 88 -7.18 18.27 32.40
CA THR A 88 -5.71 18.29 32.46
C THR A 88 -5.11 17.44 31.33
N ALA A 89 -5.64 16.25 31.07
CA ALA A 89 -5.22 15.40 29.96
C ALA A 89 -5.52 16.03 28.59
N ALA A 90 -6.72 16.58 28.40
CA ALA A 90 -7.12 17.24 27.15
C ALA A 90 -6.20 18.41 26.79
N ILE A 91 -5.93 19.29 27.77
CA ILE A 91 -5.05 20.45 27.60
C ILE A 91 -3.62 20.00 27.33
N SER A 92 -3.14 18.96 28.03
CA SER A 92 -1.80 18.42 27.82
C SER A 92 -1.61 17.84 26.42
N ALA A 93 -2.59 17.07 25.95
CA ALA A 93 -2.63 16.55 24.59
C ALA A 93 -2.61 17.67 23.54
N LEU A 94 -3.45 18.70 23.72
CA LEU A 94 -3.59 19.81 22.78
C LEU A 94 -2.33 20.65 22.69
N ILE A 95 -1.72 21.01 23.83
CA ILE A 95 -0.50 21.81 23.85
C ILE A 95 0.69 20.98 23.36
N GLY A 96 0.91 19.79 23.95
CA GLY A 96 2.07 18.95 23.66
C GLY A 96 2.09 18.50 22.20
N ALA A 97 0.98 17.91 21.71
CA ALA A 97 0.90 17.48 20.33
C ALA A 97 0.82 18.66 19.35
N GLY A 98 0.07 19.72 19.70
CA GLY A 98 -0.07 20.90 18.86
C GLY A 98 1.26 21.59 18.57
N VAL A 99 2.06 21.85 19.62
CA VAL A 99 3.39 22.45 19.46
C VAL A 99 4.31 21.53 18.67
N ALA A 100 4.32 20.22 18.97
CA ALA A 100 5.14 19.26 18.23
C ALA A 100 4.82 19.24 16.74
N LEU A 101 3.52 19.21 16.39
CA LEU A 101 3.04 19.21 15.02
C LEU A 101 3.37 20.52 14.31
N VAL A 102 3.09 21.68 14.92
CA VAL A 102 3.39 22.98 14.30
C VAL A 102 4.88 23.12 14.02
N VAL A 103 5.73 22.86 15.02
CA VAL A 103 7.18 23.03 14.89
C VAL A 103 7.75 22.02 13.89
N GLY A 104 7.45 20.73 14.08
CA GLY A 104 8.11 19.70 13.29
C GLY A 104 7.51 19.51 11.90
N VAL A 105 6.21 19.73 11.66
CA VAL A 105 5.65 19.70 10.30
C VAL A 105 6.19 20.87 9.47
N VAL A 106 6.17 22.10 10.01
CA VAL A 106 6.69 23.28 9.30
C VAL A 106 8.17 23.09 8.97
N ALA A 107 8.99 22.72 9.96
CA ALA A 107 10.41 22.50 9.72
C ALA A 107 10.68 21.30 8.80
N GLY A 108 9.86 20.23 8.88
CA GLY A 108 10.02 19.04 8.05
C GLY A 108 9.70 19.32 6.58
N LEU A 109 8.64 20.08 6.31
CA LEU A 109 8.31 20.54 4.97
C LEU A 109 9.43 21.42 4.40
N ILE A 110 9.94 22.36 5.20
CA ILE A 110 11.02 23.26 4.78
C ILE A 110 12.32 22.48 4.53
N GLY A 111 12.76 21.67 5.50
CA GLY A 111 13.99 20.89 5.43
C GLY A 111 13.97 19.78 4.38
N GLY A 112 12.79 19.27 4.02
CA GLY A 112 12.63 18.28 2.95
C GLY A 112 12.59 18.91 1.55
N TYR A 113 11.91 20.04 1.41
CA TYR A 113 11.64 20.66 0.10
C TYR A 113 12.77 21.54 -0.40
N PHE A 114 13.33 22.39 0.46
CA PHE A 114 14.39 23.34 0.07
C PHE A 114 15.77 22.67 0.00
N GLY A 115 16.77 23.43 -0.48
CA GLY A 115 18.11 22.93 -0.83
C GLY A 115 18.91 22.27 0.30
N THR A 116 20.12 21.83 -0.04
CA THR A 116 21.00 21.07 0.86
C THR A 116 21.37 21.82 2.13
N VAL A 117 21.54 23.15 2.06
CA VAL A 117 21.87 24.00 3.23
C VAL A 117 20.72 24.06 4.22
N THR A 118 19.50 24.35 3.76
CA THR A 118 18.30 24.40 4.64
C THR A 118 18.04 23.04 5.30
N ARG A 119 18.29 21.95 4.56
CA ARG A 119 18.21 20.59 5.10
C ARG A 119 19.26 20.37 6.19
N ALA A 120 20.51 20.74 5.95
CA ALA A 120 21.58 20.59 6.93
C ALA A 120 21.33 21.40 8.21
N THR A 121 20.86 22.65 8.08
CA THR A 121 20.55 23.52 9.23
C THR A 121 19.40 22.96 10.06
N THR A 122 18.29 22.57 9.42
CA THR A 122 17.15 21.98 10.13
C THR A 122 17.53 20.63 10.77
N GLU A 123 18.27 19.78 10.07
CA GLU A 123 18.75 18.50 10.62
C GLU A 123 19.65 18.69 11.83
N TRP A 124 20.60 19.64 11.78
CA TRP A 124 21.45 19.97 12.92
C TRP A 124 20.62 20.46 14.12
N LEU A 125 19.66 21.37 13.90
CA LEU A 125 18.80 21.91 14.96
C LEU A 125 17.99 20.81 15.66
N PHE A 126 17.33 19.94 14.90
CA PHE A 126 16.49 18.88 15.47
C PHE A 126 17.32 17.73 16.08
N ASN A 127 18.52 17.48 15.58
CA ASN A 127 19.46 16.57 16.23
C ASN A 127 19.95 17.14 17.56
N LEU A 128 20.16 18.46 17.66
CA LEU A 128 20.49 19.13 18.92
C LEU A 128 19.34 19.01 19.93
N ILE A 129 18.08 19.16 19.52
CA ILE A 129 16.94 18.96 20.42
C ILE A 129 16.90 17.52 20.97
N MET A 130 17.22 16.53 20.13
CA MET A 130 17.25 15.11 20.51
C MET A 130 18.40 14.74 21.47
N THR A 131 19.42 15.58 21.64
CA THR A 131 20.48 15.29 22.62
C THR A 131 20.02 15.50 24.05
N PHE A 132 18.95 16.28 24.27
CA PHE A 132 18.42 16.52 25.60
C PHE A 132 17.56 15.34 26.07
N PRO A 133 17.80 14.79 27.27
CA PRO A 133 16.94 13.78 27.86
C PRO A 133 15.60 14.40 28.26
N GLY A 134 14.58 14.23 27.44
CA GLY A 134 13.34 15.01 27.53
C GLY A 134 12.67 15.02 28.91
N ILE A 135 12.48 13.86 29.54
CA ILE A 135 11.86 13.77 30.88
C ILE A 135 12.73 14.48 31.93
N LEU A 136 14.04 14.25 31.91
CA LEU A 136 14.97 14.86 32.87
C LEU A 136 14.97 16.39 32.72
N LEU A 137 14.95 16.90 31.48
CA LEU A 137 14.87 18.33 31.22
C LEU A 137 13.57 18.93 31.77
N LEU A 138 12.43 18.26 31.63
CA LEU A 138 11.16 18.72 32.20
C LEU A 138 11.18 18.76 33.72
N ILE A 139 11.81 17.76 34.37
CA ILE A 139 11.98 17.75 35.83
C ILE A 139 12.85 18.94 36.27
N ILE A 140 13.98 19.17 35.60
CA ILE A 140 14.91 20.27 35.92
C ILE A 140 14.27 21.64 35.71
N LEU A 141 13.43 21.80 34.68
CA LEU A 141 12.76 23.07 34.38
C LEU A 141 11.50 23.32 35.22
N MET A 142 11.10 22.36 36.06
CA MET A 142 9.91 22.51 36.90
C MET A 142 9.91 23.77 37.78
N PRO A 143 10.97 24.11 38.53
CA PRO A 143 11.00 25.31 39.36
C PRO A 143 10.83 26.60 38.54
N VAL A 144 11.33 26.60 37.30
CA VAL A 144 11.22 27.73 36.37
C VAL A 144 9.79 27.90 35.87
N THR A 145 9.09 26.79 35.61
CA THR A 145 7.68 26.80 35.17
C THR A 145 6.66 27.01 36.28
N GLY A 146 7.10 27.12 37.54
CA GLY A 146 6.20 27.23 38.70
C GLY A 146 5.30 26.00 38.91
N GLY A 147 5.68 24.85 38.34
CA GLY A 147 4.85 23.63 38.39
C GLY A 147 3.60 23.66 37.51
N ASP A 148 3.45 24.64 36.61
CA ASP A 148 2.33 24.71 35.67
C ASP A 148 2.56 23.74 34.50
N TYR A 149 1.72 22.70 34.46
CA TYR A 149 1.78 21.65 33.45
C TYR A 149 1.61 22.18 32.02
N ARG A 150 0.97 23.35 31.82
CA ARG A 150 0.80 23.95 30.48
C ARG A 150 2.15 24.34 29.89
N PHE A 151 3.01 24.98 30.68
CA PHE A 151 4.37 25.33 30.26
C PHE A 151 5.25 24.09 30.10
N THR A 152 5.11 23.10 31.00
CA THR A 152 5.79 21.81 30.86
C THR A 152 5.42 21.12 29.54
N MET A 153 4.14 21.14 29.15
CA MET A 153 3.67 20.54 27.89
C MET A 153 4.10 21.33 26.66
N LEU A 154 4.24 22.65 26.77
CA LEU A 154 4.79 23.47 25.69
C LEU A 154 6.26 23.09 25.41
N ILE A 155 7.08 22.97 26.47
CA ILE A 155 8.47 22.51 26.35
C ILE A 155 8.52 21.07 25.82
N PHE A 156 7.66 20.19 26.34
CA PHE A 156 7.57 18.81 25.89
C PHE A 156 7.19 18.69 24.40
N GLY A 157 6.29 19.54 23.91
CA GLY A 157 5.93 19.59 22.50
C GLY A 157 7.13 19.93 21.61
N VAL A 158 7.99 20.87 22.03
CA VAL A 158 9.26 21.15 21.33
C VAL A 158 10.16 19.92 21.35
N LEU A 159 10.26 19.22 22.47
CA LEU A 159 11.07 17.99 22.59
C LEU A 159 10.54 16.82 21.73
N LEU A 160 9.24 16.76 21.45
CA LEU A 160 8.62 15.77 20.55
C LEU A 160 8.73 16.12 19.07
N SER A 161 8.93 17.41 18.75
CA SER A 161 8.99 17.91 17.37
C SER A 161 10.03 17.23 16.45
N PRO A 162 11.21 16.73 16.91
CA PRO A 162 12.14 15.99 16.04
C PRO A 162 11.57 14.72 15.43
N GLY A 163 10.67 14.03 16.13
CA GLY A 163 10.03 12.82 15.63
C GLY A 163 9.20 13.10 14.37
N ILE A 164 8.31 14.10 14.43
CA ILE A 164 7.48 14.47 13.29
C ILE A 164 8.28 15.18 12.19
N TYR A 165 9.28 15.99 12.57
CA TYR A 165 10.22 16.60 11.61
C TYR A 165 10.84 15.54 10.69
N ARG A 166 11.39 14.46 11.27
CA ARG A 166 12.03 13.38 10.49
C ARG A 166 11.05 12.68 9.55
N ILE A 167 9.85 12.37 10.02
CA ILE A 167 8.80 11.73 9.21
C ILE A 167 8.43 12.63 8.02
N VAL A 168 8.06 13.88 8.29
CA VAL A 168 7.62 14.81 7.24
C VAL A 168 8.74 15.09 6.25
N ARG A 169 9.95 15.34 6.72
CA ARG A 169 11.12 15.57 5.86
C ARG A 169 11.36 14.39 4.91
N ASN A 170 11.38 13.16 5.43
CA ASN A 170 11.66 11.99 4.61
C ASN A 170 10.57 11.75 3.55
N LEU A 171 9.31 11.97 3.90
CA LEU A 171 8.20 11.88 2.94
C LEU A 171 8.28 12.96 1.87
N VAL A 172 8.61 14.20 2.25
CA VAL A 172 8.78 15.32 1.30
C VAL A 172 9.94 15.05 0.34
N LEU A 173 11.04 14.45 0.81
CA LEU A 173 12.16 14.07 -0.05
C LEU A 173 11.77 13.05 -1.12
N GLY A 174 10.88 12.10 -0.79
CA GLY A 174 10.34 11.14 -1.75
C GLY A 174 9.39 11.77 -2.78
N VAL A 175 8.68 12.82 -2.38
CA VAL A 175 7.62 13.44 -3.19
C VAL A 175 8.11 14.61 -4.05
N LYS A 176 9.16 15.33 -3.62
CA LYS A 176 9.52 16.63 -4.23
C LYS A 176 9.98 16.57 -5.69
N ASN A 177 10.35 15.39 -6.19
CA ASN A 177 10.81 15.14 -7.56
C ASN A 177 9.75 14.37 -8.38
N GLU A 178 8.52 14.30 -7.90
CA GLU A 178 7.41 13.70 -8.64
C GLU A 178 6.99 14.60 -9.81
N LEU A 179 6.57 13.98 -10.92
CA LEU A 179 6.24 14.68 -12.17
C LEU A 179 5.17 15.77 -11.99
N TYR A 180 4.20 15.58 -11.09
CA TYR A 180 3.16 16.59 -10.81
C TYR A 180 3.67 17.79 -10.00
N VAL A 181 4.73 17.62 -9.20
CA VAL A 181 5.39 18.71 -8.46
C VAL A 181 6.24 19.53 -9.42
N ASP A 182 6.97 18.86 -10.32
CA ASP A 182 7.75 19.52 -11.35
C ASP A 182 6.86 20.26 -12.36
N ALA A 183 5.74 19.66 -12.78
CA ALA A 183 4.75 20.34 -13.62
C ALA A 183 4.21 21.61 -12.95
N ALA A 184 3.94 21.58 -11.64
CA ALA A 184 3.50 22.76 -10.89
C ALA A 184 4.59 23.85 -10.83
N ARG A 185 5.87 23.47 -10.72
CA ARG A 185 7.01 24.41 -10.75
C ARG A 185 7.17 25.06 -12.12
N VAL A 186 7.11 24.28 -13.20
CA VAL A 186 7.18 24.77 -14.60
C VAL A 186 5.97 25.66 -14.93
N SER A 187 4.82 25.39 -14.34
CA SER A 187 3.61 26.22 -14.47
C SER A 187 3.66 27.54 -13.66
N GLY A 188 4.78 27.85 -13.01
CA GLY A 188 4.98 29.11 -12.29
C GLY A 188 4.33 29.20 -10.90
N LEU A 189 3.93 28.08 -10.28
CA LEU A 189 3.40 28.12 -8.92
C LEU A 189 4.51 28.43 -7.91
N GLY A 190 4.24 29.36 -6.99
CA GLY A 190 5.17 29.68 -5.91
C GLY A 190 5.38 28.52 -4.93
N ASN A 191 6.58 28.42 -4.36
CA ASN A 191 7.00 27.33 -3.48
C ASN A 191 6.03 27.07 -2.30
N LEU A 192 5.51 28.12 -1.66
CA LEU A 192 4.54 27.97 -0.56
C LEU A 192 3.22 27.32 -1.02
N ARG A 193 2.79 27.61 -2.25
CA ARG A 193 1.58 27.04 -2.83
C ARG A 193 1.79 25.58 -3.22
N ILE A 194 2.98 25.24 -3.74
CA ILE A 194 3.39 23.86 -4.00
C ILE A 194 3.41 23.06 -2.69
N LEU A 195 4.07 23.60 -1.68
CA LEU A 195 4.22 22.96 -0.37
C LEU A 195 2.86 22.71 0.29
N GLY A 196 1.97 23.71 0.29
CA GLY A 196 0.65 23.59 0.92
C GLY A 196 -0.36 22.75 0.15
N ARG A 197 -0.43 22.89 -1.19
CA ARG A 197 -1.49 22.28 -2.00
C ARG A 197 -1.11 20.91 -2.58
N HIS A 198 0.17 20.71 -2.91
CA HIS A 198 0.62 19.50 -3.59
C HIS A 198 1.36 18.58 -2.61
N VAL A 199 2.35 19.09 -1.88
CA VAL A 199 3.21 18.26 -1.02
C VAL A 199 2.50 17.88 0.29
N LEU A 200 1.99 18.87 1.04
CA LEU A 200 1.31 18.63 2.32
C LEU A 200 0.08 17.72 2.18
N PHE A 201 -0.61 17.80 1.04
CA PHE A 201 -1.76 16.95 0.76
C PHE A 201 -1.39 15.46 0.68
N VAL A 202 -0.21 15.15 0.17
CA VAL A 202 0.29 13.78 0.04
C VAL A 202 0.79 13.25 1.38
N VAL A 203 1.47 14.09 2.16
CA VAL A 203 2.09 13.66 3.43
C VAL A 203 1.17 13.76 4.66
N ARG A 204 -0.08 14.23 4.51
CA ARG A 204 -1.02 14.43 5.63
C ARG A 204 -1.42 13.15 6.35
N GLY A 205 -1.46 12.00 5.68
CA GLY A 205 -1.87 10.72 6.27
C GLY A 205 -0.97 10.35 7.45
N PRO A 206 0.34 10.21 7.24
CA PRO A 206 1.30 9.96 8.31
C PRO A 206 1.33 11.04 9.41
N ILE A 207 1.11 12.32 9.05
CA ILE A 207 1.03 13.42 10.04
C ILE A 207 -0.13 13.23 11.01
N ILE A 208 -1.29 12.78 10.51
CA ILE A 208 -2.50 12.57 11.34
C ILE A 208 -2.31 11.40 12.30
N ILE A 209 -1.66 10.31 11.86
CA ILE A 209 -1.30 9.20 12.77
C ILE A 209 -0.39 9.72 13.87
N ALA A 210 0.68 10.41 13.48
CA ALA A 210 1.66 10.91 14.42
C ALA A 210 1.03 11.90 15.43
N ALA A 211 0.08 12.72 14.99
CA ALA A 211 -0.69 13.60 15.87
C ALA A 211 -1.41 12.84 17.00
N ALA A 212 -2.05 11.71 16.68
CA ALA A 212 -2.74 10.87 17.65
C ALA A 212 -1.77 10.23 18.66
N PHE A 213 -0.63 9.70 18.19
CA PHE A 213 0.41 9.16 19.06
C PHE A 213 1.04 10.24 19.94
N MET A 214 1.29 11.43 19.40
CA MET A 214 1.85 12.57 20.16
C MET A 214 0.88 13.06 21.23
N ALA A 215 -0.42 13.11 20.95
CA ALA A 215 -1.45 13.43 21.93
C ALA A 215 -1.44 12.41 23.09
N GLY A 216 -1.41 11.12 22.77
CA GLY A 216 -1.29 10.05 23.79
C GLY A 216 0.00 10.17 24.61
N SER A 217 1.14 10.39 23.96
CA SER A 217 2.44 10.58 24.62
C SER A 217 2.46 11.81 25.53
N ALA A 218 1.83 12.92 25.15
CA ALA A 218 1.74 14.10 25.99
C ALA A 218 0.93 13.85 27.26
N ILE A 219 -0.21 13.14 27.15
CA ILE A 219 -1.00 12.72 28.32
C ILE A 219 -0.17 11.79 29.22
N ALA A 220 0.51 10.81 28.62
CA ALA A 220 1.30 9.83 29.35
C ALA A 220 2.48 10.47 30.09
N VAL A 221 3.21 11.41 29.46
CA VAL A 221 4.32 12.12 30.11
C VAL A 221 3.82 13.07 31.19
N GLN A 222 2.73 13.82 30.96
CA GLN A 222 2.16 14.66 32.02
C GLN A 222 1.73 13.82 33.22
N SER A 223 1.05 12.70 32.98
CA SER A 223 0.63 11.77 34.02
C SER A 223 1.84 11.12 34.72
N GLY A 224 2.88 10.76 33.97
CA GLY A 224 4.11 10.20 34.53
C GLY A 224 4.85 11.18 35.44
N LEU A 225 4.97 12.44 35.04
CA LEU A 225 5.57 13.49 35.87
C LEU A 225 4.75 13.70 37.16
N ALA A 226 3.43 13.85 37.03
CA ALA A 226 2.56 14.01 38.19
C ALA A 226 2.56 12.77 39.11
N PHE A 227 2.75 11.57 38.55
CA PHE A 227 2.90 10.34 39.33
C PHE A 227 4.16 10.35 40.21
N LEU A 228 5.27 10.85 39.65
CA LEU A 228 6.54 11.05 40.34
C LEU A 228 6.52 12.20 41.36
N GLY A 229 5.38 12.87 41.55
CA GLY A 229 5.25 14.04 42.42
C GLY A 229 5.82 15.32 41.80
N VAL A 230 6.09 15.30 40.50
CA VAL A 230 6.63 16.43 39.73
C VAL A 230 5.41 17.19 39.17
N GLY A 231 4.99 18.26 39.85
CA GLY A 231 3.92 19.15 39.39
C GLY A 231 3.17 19.83 40.54
N SER A 232 2.17 20.64 40.20
CA SER A 232 1.22 21.14 41.19
C SER A 232 0.38 19.99 41.76
N LEU A 233 0.39 19.83 43.08
CA LEU A 233 -0.48 18.89 43.80
C LEU A 233 -1.93 19.39 43.88
N GLN A 234 -2.16 20.67 43.60
CA GLN A 234 -3.48 21.31 43.64
C GLN A 234 -4.28 21.10 42.35
N ILE A 235 -3.63 20.69 41.27
CA ILE A 235 -4.29 20.42 39.99
C ILE A 235 -4.47 18.90 39.87
N PRO A 236 -5.71 18.39 39.86
CA PRO A 236 -5.96 16.97 39.64
C PRO A 236 -5.40 16.50 38.29
N SER A 237 -4.75 15.36 38.31
CA SER A 237 -4.32 14.66 37.10
C SER A 237 -4.39 13.16 37.33
N PHE A 238 -4.49 12.39 36.24
CA PHE A 238 -4.45 10.93 36.33
C PHE A 238 -3.20 10.45 37.07
N GLY A 239 -2.04 11.05 36.77
CA GLY A 239 -0.79 10.75 37.45
C GLY A 239 -0.84 10.91 38.97
N SER A 240 -1.31 12.06 39.45
CA SER A 240 -1.36 12.32 40.91
C SER A 240 -2.38 11.42 41.62
N MET A 241 -3.49 11.07 40.95
CA MET A 241 -4.47 10.12 41.47
C MET A 241 -3.92 8.69 41.51
N ILE A 242 -3.25 8.24 40.44
CA ILE A 242 -2.60 6.92 40.37
C ILE A 242 -1.52 6.80 41.45
N SER A 243 -0.72 7.85 41.66
CA SER A 243 0.32 7.88 42.71
C SER A 243 -0.27 7.73 44.10
N SER A 244 -1.37 8.43 44.38
CA SER A 244 -2.09 8.32 45.67
C SER A 244 -2.70 6.93 45.86
N GLY A 245 -3.39 6.41 44.83
CA GLY A 245 -3.94 5.05 44.86
C GLY A 245 -2.86 3.96 44.96
N PHE A 246 -1.67 4.18 44.39
CA PHE A 246 -0.54 3.26 44.48
C PHE A 246 0.05 3.21 45.90
N ARG A 247 0.22 4.36 46.56
CA ARG A 247 0.65 4.40 47.97
C ARG A 247 -0.35 3.73 48.90
N ASN A 248 -1.63 3.84 48.59
CA ASN A 248 -2.73 3.30 49.38
C ASN A 248 -3.25 1.93 48.88
N LEU A 249 -2.50 1.26 48.00
CA LEU A 249 -2.96 0.08 47.25
C LEU A 249 -3.38 -1.09 48.15
N TYR A 250 -2.70 -1.27 49.28
CA TYR A 250 -2.98 -2.34 50.23
C TYR A 250 -4.20 -2.09 51.12
N ILE A 251 -4.72 -0.85 51.16
CA ILE A 251 -5.86 -0.47 51.99
C ILE A 251 -7.12 -0.34 51.13
N ALA A 252 -7.04 0.43 50.04
CA ALA A 252 -8.17 0.71 49.16
C ALA A 252 -7.78 0.57 47.68
N PRO A 253 -7.68 -0.67 47.15
CA PRO A 253 -7.15 -0.92 45.80
C PRO A 253 -8.00 -0.30 44.68
N THR A 254 -9.29 -0.06 44.92
CA THR A 254 -10.21 0.57 43.97
C THR A 254 -9.81 1.99 43.61
N GLN A 255 -9.07 2.69 44.48
CA GLN A 255 -8.58 4.06 44.23
C GLN A 255 -7.59 4.13 43.07
N PHE A 256 -6.82 3.06 42.85
CA PHE A 256 -5.89 2.95 41.72
C PHE A 256 -6.60 2.61 40.40
N LEU A 257 -7.69 1.85 40.46
CA LEU A 257 -8.36 1.26 39.30
C LEU A 257 -8.96 2.32 38.36
N TRP A 258 -9.79 3.22 38.88
CA TRP A 258 -10.54 4.18 38.08
C TRP A 258 -9.66 5.15 37.27
N PRO A 259 -8.66 5.84 37.85
CA PRO A 259 -7.81 6.74 37.08
C PRO A 259 -6.95 6.00 36.06
N SER A 260 -6.50 4.78 36.36
CA SER A 260 -5.73 3.95 35.44
C SER A 260 -6.57 3.47 34.25
N LEU A 261 -7.81 3.02 34.50
CA LEU A 261 -8.74 2.58 33.46
C LEU A 261 -9.07 3.74 32.51
N LEU A 262 -9.43 4.91 33.04
CA LEU A 262 -9.82 6.05 32.22
C LEU A 262 -8.63 6.59 31.39
N LEU A 263 -7.44 6.66 31.99
CA LEU A 263 -6.20 7.01 31.28
C LEU A 263 -5.90 6.01 30.14
N GLY A 264 -6.01 4.71 30.41
CA GLY A 264 -5.83 3.65 29.42
C GLY A 264 -6.84 3.73 28.27
N VAL A 265 -8.11 3.99 28.59
CA VAL A 265 -9.19 4.15 27.60
C VAL A 265 -8.97 5.38 26.72
N ILE A 266 -8.60 6.53 27.29
CA ILE A 266 -8.31 7.76 26.52
C ILE A 266 -7.13 7.52 25.56
N THR A 267 -6.02 6.98 26.07
CA THR A 267 -4.80 6.75 25.29
C THR A 267 -5.02 5.73 24.18
N ALA A 268 -5.69 4.60 24.47
CA ALA A 268 -6.03 3.59 23.48
C ALA A 268 -6.97 4.16 22.40
N SER A 269 -7.97 4.96 22.79
CA SER A 269 -8.93 5.54 21.85
C SER A 269 -8.28 6.56 20.92
N LEU A 270 -7.33 7.36 21.40
CA LEU A 270 -6.55 8.28 20.56
C LEU A 270 -5.77 7.51 19.49
N VAL A 271 -5.03 6.47 19.88
CA VAL A 271 -4.23 5.66 18.95
C VAL A 271 -5.11 4.95 17.91
N LEU A 272 -6.20 4.32 18.35
CA LEU A 272 -7.14 3.62 17.46
C LEU A 272 -7.85 4.59 16.51
N LEU A 273 -8.20 5.79 16.96
CA LEU A 273 -8.77 6.85 16.12
C LEU A 273 -7.76 7.32 15.06
N GLY A 274 -6.48 7.49 15.43
CA GLY A 274 -5.41 7.85 14.50
C GLY A 274 -5.25 6.86 13.35
N ASN A 275 -5.29 5.56 13.67
CA ASN A 275 -5.25 4.49 12.66
C ASN A 275 -6.47 4.51 11.74
N ALA A 276 -7.68 4.65 12.30
CA ALA A 276 -8.90 4.69 11.50
C ALA A 276 -8.94 5.92 10.57
N LEU A 277 -8.50 7.09 11.06
CA LEU A 277 -8.40 8.31 10.23
C LEU A 277 -7.40 8.16 9.08
N ARG A 278 -6.28 7.48 9.30
CA ARG A 278 -5.32 7.17 8.25
C ARG A 278 -5.95 6.34 7.13
N ASP A 279 -6.57 5.21 7.48
CA ASP A 279 -7.14 4.29 6.50
C ASP A 279 -8.17 4.99 5.59
N ILE A 280 -8.95 5.91 6.17
CA ILE A 280 -9.97 6.70 5.47
C ILE A 280 -9.35 7.77 4.55
N LEU A 281 -8.21 8.35 4.94
CA LEU A 281 -7.59 9.49 4.25
C LEU A 281 -6.54 9.08 3.21
N GLU A 282 -5.81 8.00 3.43
CA GLU A 282 -4.91 7.37 2.44
C GLU A 282 -5.69 6.63 1.36
N GLY A 283 -7.01 6.46 1.54
CA GLY A 283 -7.85 5.78 0.57
C GLY A 283 -7.47 4.31 0.47
N SER A 284 -7.24 3.66 1.61
CA SER A 284 -7.15 2.21 1.68
C SER A 284 -8.33 1.64 0.91
N MET A 285 -8.05 0.87 -0.14
CA MET A 285 -9.08 0.11 -0.83
C MET A 285 -9.94 -0.58 0.23
N PRO A 286 -11.27 -0.43 0.19
CA PRO A 286 -12.14 -0.93 1.25
C PRO A 286 -11.78 -2.40 1.51
N LYS A 287 -11.56 -2.75 2.79
CA LYS A 287 -11.41 -4.15 3.19
C LYS A 287 -12.60 -4.90 2.60
N PRO A 288 -12.38 -5.87 1.70
CA PRO A 288 -13.46 -6.46 0.94
C PRO A 288 -14.46 -7.09 1.92
N ALA A 289 -15.74 -6.77 1.71
CA ALA A 289 -16.79 -7.64 2.22
C ALA A 289 -16.46 -9.05 1.71
N LYS A 290 -16.49 -10.04 2.59
CA LYS A 290 -16.29 -11.44 2.22
C LYS A 290 -17.43 -11.86 1.27
N VAL A 291 -17.27 -11.58 -0.02
CA VAL A 291 -18.01 -12.25 -1.07
C VAL A 291 -17.39 -13.64 -1.18
N GLY A 292 -18.23 -14.65 -1.02
CA GLY A 292 -17.83 -16.04 -0.84
C GLY A 292 -16.88 -16.54 -1.94
N ARG A 293 -15.97 -17.42 -1.51
CA ARG A 293 -15.10 -18.24 -2.36
C ARG A 293 -15.90 -18.91 -3.47
N GLY A 294 -15.39 -18.80 -4.69
CA GLY A 294 -15.81 -19.52 -5.88
C GLY A 294 -16.13 -18.54 -7.01
N GLN A 295 -15.40 -18.63 -8.13
CA GLN A 295 -15.79 -18.01 -9.39
C GLN A 295 -17.24 -18.42 -9.67
N ARG A 296 -18.20 -17.52 -9.43
CA ARG A 296 -19.60 -17.76 -9.74
C ARG A 296 -19.75 -17.61 -11.25
N VAL A 297 -19.75 -18.74 -11.94
CA VAL A 297 -20.34 -18.82 -13.28
C VAL A 297 -21.84 -18.56 -13.11
N LEU A 298 -22.37 -17.53 -13.78
CA LEU A 298 -23.79 -17.18 -13.65
C LEU A 298 -24.70 -18.11 -14.45
N ASP A 299 -24.17 -18.76 -15.50
CA ASP A 299 -24.89 -19.76 -16.28
C ASP A 299 -24.00 -21.00 -16.52
N SER A 300 -24.47 -22.17 -16.09
CA SER A 300 -23.81 -23.45 -16.41
C SER A 300 -23.70 -23.60 -17.93
N ALA A 301 -22.48 -23.66 -18.44
CA ALA A 301 -22.19 -23.84 -19.87
C ALA A 301 -22.92 -25.08 -20.41
N GLY A 302 -23.80 -24.86 -21.39
CA GLY A 302 -24.35 -25.92 -22.23
C GLY A 302 -23.26 -26.60 -23.05
N GLU A 303 -23.48 -27.87 -23.37
CA GLU A 303 -22.60 -28.69 -24.20
C GLU A 303 -22.35 -28.04 -25.57
N ALA A 304 -21.23 -27.33 -25.70
CA ALA A 304 -20.73 -26.86 -26.98
C ALA A 304 -19.82 -27.93 -27.62
N THR A 305 -20.38 -28.53 -28.66
CA THR A 305 -19.85 -29.28 -29.81
C THR A 305 -18.35 -29.63 -29.86
N ALA A 306 -18.11 -30.93 -30.05
CA ALA A 306 -16.81 -31.56 -30.19
C ALA A 306 -15.98 -31.14 -31.43
N ALA A 307 -14.68 -31.43 -31.32
CA ALA A 307 -13.60 -31.39 -32.31
C ALA A 307 -12.79 -30.08 -32.43
N ARG A 308 -12.03 -29.76 -31.38
CA ARG A 308 -10.71 -29.11 -31.50
C ARG A 308 -9.74 -29.80 -30.55
N THR A 309 -8.51 -30.00 -31.00
CA THR A 309 -7.43 -30.75 -30.34
C THR A 309 -6.34 -29.78 -29.84
N GLY A 310 -6.74 -28.65 -29.27
CA GLY A 310 -5.83 -27.66 -28.70
C GLY A 310 -5.34 -28.08 -27.31
N LEU A 311 -4.13 -27.65 -26.94
CA LEU A 311 -3.65 -27.76 -25.56
C LEU A 311 -4.40 -26.78 -24.65
N LEU A 312 -4.66 -25.55 -25.09
CA LEU A 312 -5.50 -24.58 -24.41
C LEU A 312 -6.61 -24.12 -25.35
N GLU A 313 -7.84 -24.17 -24.88
CA GLU A 313 -9.03 -23.75 -25.62
C GLU A 313 -9.88 -22.85 -24.75
N ILE A 314 -10.15 -21.64 -25.24
CA ILE A 314 -11.00 -20.64 -24.62
C ILE A 314 -12.15 -20.43 -25.59
N ASN A 315 -13.39 -20.60 -25.12
CA ASN A 315 -14.59 -20.48 -25.95
C ASN A 315 -15.61 -19.55 -25.28
N ASP A 316 -16.10 -18.55 -26.03
CA ASP A 316 -17.04 -17.51 -25.58
C ASP A 316 -16.74 -16.94 -24.18
N LEU A 317 -15.46 -16.72 -23.86
CA LEU A 317 -15.08 -16.26 -22.53
C LEU A 317 -15.54 -14.82 -22.30
N ALA A 318 -16.30 -14.61 -21.22
CA ALA A 318 -16.70 -13.29 -20.78
C ALA A 318 -16.38 -13.05 -19.31
N ILE A 319 -15.78 -11.90 -19.02
CA ILE A 319 -15.32 -11.52 -17.69
C ILE A 319 -15.84 -10.12 -17.36
N ALA A 320 -16.47 -9.97 -16.20
CA ALA A 320 -17.03 -8.72 -15.74
C ALA A 320 -16.65 -8.38 -14.30
N TYR A 321 -16.64 -7.09 -13.98
CA TYR A 321 -16.32 -6.54 -12.66
C TYR A 321 -17.48 -5.73 -12.08
N PRO A 322 -17.70 -5.73 -10.77
CA PRO A 322 -18.71 -4.90 -10.13
C PRO A 322 -18.37 -3.42 -10.25
N ARG A 323 -19.37 -2.59 -10.56
CA ARG A 323 -19.22 -1.13 -10.57
C ARG A 323 -19.59 -0.53 -9.20
N PRO A 324 -18.95 0.59 -8.79
CA PRO A 324 -19.37 1.32 -7.59
C PRO A 324 -20.82 1.83 -7.63
N SER A 325 -21.36 2.04 -8.84
CA SER A 325 -22.75 2.44 -9.09
C SER A 325 -23.77 1.30 -9.03
N GLY A 326 -23.33 0.06 -8.79
CA GLY A 326 -24.10 -1.15 -9.03
C GLY A 326 -23.99 -1.64 -10.48
N GLY A 327 -24.22 -2.94 -10.67
CA GLY A 327 -24.11 -3.64 -11.96
C GLY A 327 -22.70 -4.17 -12.28
N LEU A 328 -22.60 -4.94 -13.37
CA LEU A 328 -21.36 -5.51 -13.87
C LEU A 328 -20.83 -4.71 -15.07
N ASN A 329 -19.51 -4.54 -15.17
CA ASN A 329 -18.82 -4.00 -16.33
C ASN A 329 -18.03 -5.12 -17.01
N GLU A 330 -18.49 -5.54 -18.18
CA GLU A 330 -17.84 -6.60 -18.95
C GLU A 330 -16.58 -6.05 -19.65
N VAL A 331 -15.43 -6.61 -19.26
CA VAL A 331 -14.08 -6.24 -19.71
C VAL A 331 -13.60 -7.20 -20.79
N VAL A 332 -14.01 -8.48 -20.75
CA VAL A 332 -13.78 -9.47 -21.80
C VAL A 332 -15.13 -9.96 -22.28
N ARG A 333 -15.35 -10.00 -23.60
CA ARG A 333 -16.67 -10.09 -24.24
C ARG A 333 -16.73 -11.18 -25.31
N GLY A 334 -16.80 -12.44 -24.90
CA GLY A 334 -16.94 -13.57 -25.83
C GLY A 334 -15.65 -13.82 -26.62
N VAL A 335 -14.55 -14.06 -25.90
CA VAL A 335 -13.25 -14.35 -26.50
C VAL A 335 -13.15 -15.83 -26.85
N ASP A 336 -12.74 -16.11 -28.09
CA ASP A 336 -12.39 -17.44 -28.59
C ASP A 336 -10.89 -17.51 -28.93
N LEU A 337 -10.15 -18.39 -28.27
CA LEU A 337 -8.71 -18.56 -28.47
C LEU A 337 -8.30 -20.03 -28.34
N SER A 338 -7.44 -20.51 -29.24
CA SER A 338 -6.94 -21.89 -29.22
C SER A 338 -5.43 -21.92 -29.40
N ILE A 339 -4.73 -22.74 -28.62
CA ILE A 339 -3.27 -22.92 -28.68
C ILE A 339 -2.98 -24.41 -28.79
N ALA A 340 -2.27 -24.83 -29.84
CA ALA A 340 -1.81 -26.21 -30.00
C ALA A 340 -0.56 -26.49 -29.16
N ARG A 341 -0.22 -27.78 -28.98
CA ARG A 341 1.07 -28.17 -28.39
C ARG A 341 2.22 -27.67 -29.26
N GLY A 342 3.31 -27.24 -28.63
CA GLY A 342 4.47 -26.73 -29.34
C GLY A 342 4.22 -25.47 -30.17
N GLN A 343 3.10 -24.76 -29.96
CA GLN A 343 2.75 -23.55 -30.71
C GLN A 343 2.98 -22.30 -29.86
N ILE A 344 3.46 -21.24 -30.50
CA ILE A 344 3.54 -19.89 -29.94
C ILE A 344 2.41 -19.03 -30.49
N VAL A 345 1.53 -18.56 -29.61
CA VAL A 345 0.40 -17.69 -29.96
C VAL A 345 0.57 -16.34 -29.27
N GLY A 346 0.58 -15.27 -30.07
CA GLY A 346 0.61 -13.90 -29.60
C GLY A 346 -0.80 -13.35 -29.36
N LEU A 347 -1.10 -12.90 -28.15
CA LEU A 347 -2.30 -12.12 -27.84
C LEU A 347 -1.90 -10.64 -27.73
N VAL A 348 -2.33 -9.83 -28.69
CA VAL A 348 -1.81 -8.48 -28.93
C VAL A 348 -2.89 -7.42 -28.87
N GLY A 349 -2.57 -6.22 -28.39
CA GLY A 349 -3.48 -5.08 -28.37
C GLY A 349 -3.06 -4.02 -27.37
N GLU A 350 -3.76 -2.89 -27.34
CA GLU A 350 -3.48 -1.78 -26.40
C GLU A 350 -3.64 -2.17 -24.93
N SER A 351 -3.04 -1.38 -24.04
CA SER A 351 -3.26 -1.50 -22.60
C SER A 351 -4.76 -1.38 -22.28
N GLY A 352 -5.26 -2.26 -21.41
CA GLY A 352 -6.68 -2.30 -21.06
C GLY A 352 -7.59 -3.03 -22.06
N SER A 353 -7.07 -3.63 -23.14
CA SER A 353 -7.90 -4.36 -24.11
C SER A 353 -8.46 -5.70 -23.61
N GLY A 354 -7.99 -6.21 -22.45
CA GLY A 354 -8.47 -7.44 -21.80
C GLY A 354 -7.49 -8.61 -21.79
N LYS A 355 -6.29 -8.47 -22.39
CA LYS A 355 -5.31 -9.56 -22.56
C LYS A 355 -4.91 -10.27 -21.27
N SER A 356 -4.44 -9.51 -20.27
CA SER A 356 -4.04 -10.08 -18.98
C SER A 356 -5.22 -10.73 -18.24
N GLN A 357 -6.45 -10.25 -18.46
CA GLN A 357 -7.64 -10.88 -17.87
C GLN A 357 -7.93 -12.24 -18.51
N THR A 358 -7.78 -12.35 -19.83
CA THR A 358 -7.85 -13.63 -20.54
C THR A 358 -6.77 -14.60 -20.03
N ALA A 359 -5.54 -14.13 -19.84
CA ALA A 359 -4.44 -14.92 -19.30
C ALA A 359 -4.70 -15.38 -17.84
N PHE A 360 -5.15 -14.48 -16.97
CA PHE A 360 -5.44 -14.78 -15.57
C PHE A 360 -6.65 -15.69 -15.40
N ALA A 361 -7.63 -15.62 -16.30
CA ALA A 361 -8.75 -16.56 -16.31
C ALA A 361 -8.26 -17.99 -16.56
N SER A 362 -7.34 -18.19 -17.51
CA SER A 362 -6.72 -19.49 -17.79
C SER A 362 -5.89 -20.04 -16.60
N LEU A 363 -5.29 -19.16 -15.82
CA LEU A 363 -4.59 -19.53 -14.59
C LEU A 363 -5.53 -19.68 -13.39
N GLY A 364 -6.78 -19.22 -13.47
CA GLY A 364 -7.72 -19.12 -12.35
C GLY A 364 -7.26 -18.14 -11.24
N VAL A 365 -6.44 -17.14 -11.58
CA VAL A 365 -5.87 -16.16 -10.65
C VAL A 365 -6.51 -14.78 -10.81
N LEU A 366 -7.69 -14.73 -11.43
CA LEU A 366 -8.48 -13.49 -11.51
C LEU A 366 -8.69 -12.89 -10.10
N PRO A 367 -8.72 -11.56 -9.98
CA PRO A 367 -9.09 -10.89 -8.73
C PRO A 367 -10.44 -11.41 -8.19
N ASN A 368 -10.63 -11.39 -6.88
CA ASN A 368 -11.84 -11.91 -6.24
C ASN A 368 -13.13 -11.20 -6.69
N GLU A 369 -13.00 -9.96 -7.16
CA GLU A 369 -14.09 -9.14 -7.67
C GLU A 369 -14.50 -9.53 -9.09
N ALA A 370 -13.62 -10.20 -9.84
CA ALA A 370 -13.89 -10.60 -11.20
C ALA A 370 -14.88 -11.77 -11.23
N VAL A 371 -15.83 -11.70 -12.16
CA VAL A 371 -16.83 -12.73 -12.38
C VAL A 371 -16.72 -13.20 -13.82
N ILE A 372 -16.50 -14.49 -14.03
CA ILE A 372 -16.66 -15.12 -15.35
C ILE A 372 -18.17 -15.28 -15.57
N THR A 373 -18.74 -14.45 -16.44
CA THR A 373 -20.20 -14.42 -16.64
C THR A 373 -20.67 -15.58 -17.52
N ARG A 374 -19.89 -15.93 -18.54
CA ARG A 374 -20.10 -17.07 -19.43
C ARG A 374 -18.77 -17.51 -20.08
N GLY A 375 -18.82 -18.66 -20.76
CA GLY A 375 -17.69 -19.23 -21.50
C GLY A 375 -17.02 -20.42 -20.79
N SER A 376 -16.06 -21.01 -21.49
CA SER A 376 -15.32 -22.22 -21.07
C SER A 376 -13.83 -22.01 -21.32
N ILE A 377 -13.00 -22.57 -20.44
CA ILE A 377 -11.55 -22.64 -20.62
C ILE A 377 -11.12 -24.08 -20.37
N ARG A 378 -10.62 -24.75 -21.40
CA ARG A 378 -10.15 -26.13 -21.33
C ARG A 378 -8.65 -26.19 -21.54
N PHE A 379 -7.97 -26.94 -20.67
CA PHE A 379 -6.55 -27.23 -20.78
C PHE A 379 -6.34 -28.74 -20.81
N ASP A 380 -5.69 -29.23 -21.88
CA ASP A 380 -5.48 -30.66 -22.14
C ASP A 380 -6.78 -31.48 -22.00
N GLY A 381 -7.86 -30.94 -22.57
CA GLY A 381 -9.23 -31.50 -22.51
C GLY A 381 -9.98 -31.29 -21.20
N ARG A 382 -9.33 -30.78 -20.15
CA ARG A 382 -9.93 -30.56 -18.82
C ARG A 382 -10.48 -29.14 -18.68
N GLU A 383 -11.74 -29.03 -18.29
CA GLU A 383 -12.35 -27.74 -17.94
C GLU A 383 -11.71 -27.12 -16.69
N LEU A 384 -11.32 -25.85 -16.80
CA LEU A 384 -10.68 -25.06 -15.74
C LEU A 384 -11.67 -24.14 -15.03
N VAL A 385 -12.68 -23.64 -15.73
CA VAL A 385 -13.66 -22.73 -15.15
C VAL A 385 -14.47 -23.46 -14.08
N GLY A 386 -14.57 -22.86 -12.89
CA GLY A 386 -15.29 -23.44 -11.75
C GLY A 386 -14.47 -24.43 -10.92
N LEU A 387 -13.23 -24.75 -11.29
CA LEU A 387 -12.35 -25.53 -10.43
C LEU A 387 -12.04 -24.79 -9.12
N THR A 388 -12.00 -25.54 -8.03
CA THR A 388 -11.57 -25.01 -6.73
C THR A 388 -10.05 -24.77 -6.72
N ASP A 389 -9.58 -23.91 -5.80
CA ASP A 389 -8.14 -23.69 -5.60
C ASP A 389 -7.35 -25.00 -5.39
N ALA A 390 -7.93 -25.96 -4.65
CA ALA A 390 -7.29 -27.26 -4.42
C ALA A 390 -7.11 -28.06 -5.73
N GLN A 391 -8.05 -27.92 -6.66
CA GLN A 391 -8.00 -28.58 -7.97
C GLN A 391 -7.11 -27.84 -8.98
N MET A 392 -6.97 -26.51 -8.86
CA MET A 392 -6.10 -25.68 -9.69
C MET A 392 -4.62 -25.75 -9.29
N ARG A 393 -4.32 -25.90 -7.99
CA ARG A 393 -2.95 -26.02 -7.46
C ARG A 393 -2.03 -27.00 -8.22
N PRO A 394 -2.43 -28.25 -8.52
CA PRO A 394 -1.55 -29.18 -9.24
C PRO A 394 -1.33 -28.80 -10.71
N LEU A 395 -2.16 -27.91 -11.29
CA LEU A 395 -1.98 -27.41 -12.64
C LEU A 395 -1.00 -26.23 -12.67
N ARG A 396 -1.09 -25.32 -11.69
CA ARG A 396 -0.23 -24.13 -11.57
C ARG A 396 1.20 -24.51 -11.23
N GLY A 397 2.16 -23.93 -11.94
CA GLY A 397 3.59 -24.12 -11.72
C GLY A 397 4.13 -25.49 -12.13
N LYS A 398 3.27 -26.46 -12.46
CA LYS A 398 3.67 -27.79 -12.96
C LYS A 398 3.26 -28.00 -14.42
N GLU A 399 1.99 -27.80 -14.75
CA GLU A 399 1.46 -27.98 -16.10
C GLU A 399 1.36 -26.65 -16.85
N ILE A 400 0.97 -25.58 -16.14
CA ILE A 400 0.88 -24.21 -16.64
C ILE A 400 1.81 -23.32 -15.81
N ALA A 401 2.75 -22.67 -16.46
CA ALA A 401 3.64 -21.69 -15.84
C ALA A 401 3.32 -20.26 -16.29
N TYR A 402 3.78 -19.30 -15.51
CA TYR A 402 3.50 -17.88 -15.72
C TYR A 402 4.79 -17.07 -15.53
N ILE A 403 5.09 -16.20 -16.50
CA ILE A 403 6.10 -15.15 -16.38
C ILE A 403 5.33 -13.83 -16.21
N PRO A 404 5.44 -13.17 -15.04
CA PRO A 404 4.74 -11.93 -14.79
C PRO A 404 5.33 -10.74 -15.52
N GLN A 405 4.51 -9.71 -15.68
CA GLN A 405 4.93 -8.38 -16.11
C GLN A 405 5.90 -7.77 -15.09
N GLU A 406 6.97 -7.13 -15.55
CA GLU A 406 8.02 -6.45 -14.76
C GLU A 406 8.80 -7.36 -13.77
N PRO A 407 10.06 -7.71 -14.06
CA PRO A 407 10.76 -8.72 -13.28
C PRO A 407 11.10 -8.32 -11.84
N MET A 408 11.44 -7.05 -11.62
CA MET A 408 11.96 -6.57 -10.33
C MET A 408 10.89 -6.46 -9.24
N SER A 409 9.63 -6.24 -9.61
CA SER A 409 8.50 -6.13 -8.68
C SER A 409 7.94 -7.49 -8.26
N ASN A 410 8.25 -8.55 -9.00
CA ASN A 410 7.75 -9.91 -8.75
C ASN A 410 8.69 -10.79 -7.92
N LEU A 411 9.93 -10.36 -7.69
CA LEU A 411 10.85 -11.00 -6.75
C LEU A 411 10.77 -10.30 -5.40
N ASP A 412 10.59 -11.04 -4.32
CA ASP A 412 10.56 -10.46 -2.97
C ASP A 412 11.98 -9.95 -2.60
N PRO A 413 12.15 -8.65 -2.31
CA PRO A 413 13.47 -8.07 -2.05
C PRO A 413 14.10 -8.54 -0.73
N SER A 414 13.31 -9.18 0.14
CA SER A 414 13.73 -9.68 1.45
C SER A 414 14.36 -11.07 1.39
N TYR A 415 14.21 -11.78 0.26
CA TYR A 415 14.72 -13.14 0.08
C TYR A 415 15.72 -13.21 -1.07
N LYS A 416 16.71 -14.10 -0.92
CA LYS A 416 17.63 -14.45 -2.02
C LYS A 416 16.88 -15.04 -3.20
N VAL A 417 17.35 -14.77 -4.41
CA VAL A 417 16.80 -15.27 -5.67
C VAL A 417 16.66 -16.80 -5.64
N GLY A 418 17.74 -17.51 -5.28
CA GLY A 418 17.75 -18.97 -5.25
C GLY A 418 16.74 -19.55 -4.26
N ALA A 419 16.51 -18.89 -3.12
CA ALA A 419 15.54 -19.34 -2.13
C ALA A 419 14.10 -19.29 -2.68
N GLN A 420 13.77 -18.24 -3.42
CA GLN A 420 12.44 -18.07 -4.03
C GLN A 420 12.19 -19.12 -5.12
N LEU A 421 13.17 -19.33 -6.00
CA LEU A 421 13.07 -20.33 -7.08
C LEU A 421 12.97 -21.76 -6.55
N VAL A 422 13.80 -22.11 -5.56
CA VAL A 422 13.79 -23.44 -4.94
C VAL A 422 12.44 -23.75 -4.30
N GLU A 423 11.82 -22.78 -3.64
CA GLU A 423 10.51 -22.99 -3.03
C GLU A 423 9.42 -23.26 -4.07
N GLY A 424 9.43 -22.53 -5.20
CA GLY A 424 8.52 -22.78 -6.32
C GLY A 424 8.65 -24.20 -6.88
N VAL A 425 9.88 -24.65 -7.14
CA VAL A 425 10.18 -26.00 -7.65
C VAL A 425 9.73 -27.09 -6.67
N ARG A 426 10.00 -26.91 -5.38
CA ARG A 426 9.61 -27.87 -4.34
C ARG A 426 8.09 -27.97 -4.22
N SER A 427 7.39 -26.83 -4.27
CA SER A 427 5.94 -26.77 -4.23
C SER A 427 5.30 -27.47 -5.43
N ALA A 428 5.87 -27.29 -6.63
CA ALA A 428 5.34 -27.88 -7.86
C ALA A 428 5.65 -29.38 -8.03
N LEU A 429 6.85 -29.82 -7.65
CA LEU A 429 7.34 -31.18 -7.93
C LEU A 429 7.44 -32.10 -6.72
N GLY A 430 7.37 -31.57 -5.49
CA GLY A 430 7.50 -32.36 -4.26
C GLY A 430 8.93 -32.91 -4.01
N VAL A 431 9.94 -32.34 -4.66
CA VAL A 431 11.34 -32.77 -4.55
C VAL A 431 12.04 -32.20 -3.31
N THR A 432 13.18 -32.79 -2.96
CA THR A 432 14.00 -32.29 -1.84
C THR A 432 14.62 -30.92 -2.17
N ARG A 433 15.06 -30.20 -1.14
CA ARG A 433 15.74 -28.91 -1.31
C ARG A 433 17.03 -29.04 -2.12
N ALA A 434 17.79 -30.12 -1.93
CA ALA A 434 19.05 -30.34 -2.65
C ALA A 434 18.81 -30.55 -4.16
N GLU A 435 17.82 -31.37 -4.50
CA GLU A 435 17.43 -31.62 -5.90
C GLU A 435 16.89 -30.35 -6.57
N ALA A 436 16.05 -29.59 -5.86
CA ALA A 436 15.54 -28.32 -6.35
C ALA A 436 16.66 -27.29 -6.59
N SER A 437 17.61 -27.14 -5.64
CA SER A 437 18.76 -26.26 -5.82
C SER A 437 19.61 -26.65 -7.02
N GLY A 438 19.87 -27.95 -7.20
CA GLY A 438 20.62 -28.45 -8.36
C GLY A 438 19.95 -28.12 -9.69
N ARG A 439 18.62 -28.33 -9.77
CA ARG A 439 17.81 -27.96 -10.94
C ARG A 439 17.84 -26.46 -11.22
N VAL A 440 17.64 -25.64 -10.20
CA VAL A 440 17.64 -24.16 -10.34
C VAL A 440 19.00 -23.67 -10.82
N LEU A 441 20.12 -24.17 -10.28
CA LEU A 441 21.45 -23.77 -10.71
C LEU A 441 21.73 -24.14 -12.18
N ALA A 442 21.36 -25.36 -12.58
CA ALA A 442 21.49 -25.79 -13.98
C ALA A 442 20.62 -24.94 -14.92
N LEU A 443 19.42 -24.54 -14.49
CA LEU A 443 18.55 -23.67 -15.28
C LEU A 443 19.05 -22.23 -15.36
N LEU A 444 19.60 -21.68 -14.26
CA LEU A 444 20.22 -20.37 -14.27
C LEU A 444 21.38 -20.33 -15.27
N GLU A 445 22.20 -21.38 -15.32
CA GLU A 445 23.23 -21.55 -16.34
C GLU A 445 22.62 -21.63 -17.76
N ARG A 446 21.59 -22.45 -17.95
CA ARG A 446 20.90 -22.64 -19.24
C ARG A 446 20.29 -21.35 -19.80
N VAL A 447 19.78 -20.48 -18.94
CA VAL A 447 19.21 -19.18 -19.35
C VAL A 447 20.29 -18.10 -19.52
N GLY A 448 21.58 -18.45 -19.51
CA GLY A 448 22.68 -17.54 -19.81
C GLY A 448 23.13 -16.66 -18.64
N ILE A 449 22.87 -17.05 -17.38
CA ILE A 449 23.47 -16.37 -16.23
C ILE A 449 24.94 -16.78 -16.13
N ALA A 450 25.85 -15.82 -16.32
CA ALA A 450 27.30 -16.07 -16.32
C ALA A 450 27.83 -16.64 -14.99
N ASP A 451 27.27 -16.22 -13.86
CA ASP A 451 27.59 -16.78 -12.54
C ASP A 451 26.30 -17.22 -11.82
N PRO A 452 25.85 -18.47 -12.08
CA PRO A 452 24.63 -19.00 -11.49
C PRO A 452 24.67 -19.03 -9.96
N LYS A 453 25.84 -19.36 -9.37
CA LYS A 453 25.99 -19.47 -7.91
C LYS A 453 25.87 -18.10 -7.25
N ARG A 454 26.58 -17.09 -7.76
CA ARG A 454 26.48 -15.72 -7.24
C ARG A 454 25.06 -15.19 -7.37
N THR A 455 24.41 -15.42 -8.51
CA THR A 455 23.04 -14.96 -8.76
C THR A 455 22.04 -15.66 -7.84
N PHE A 456 22.20 -16.97 -7.64
CA PHE A 456 21.40 -17.75 -6.70
C PHE A 456 21.49 -17.21 -5.27
N ASP A 457 22.67 -16.74 -4.86
CA ASP A 457 22.91 -16.16 -3.54
C ASP A 457 22.62 -14.65 -3.43
N SER A 458 22.29 -13.99 -4.55
CA SER A 458 22.01 -12.56 -4.60
C SER A 458 20.56 -12.25 -4.20
N TYR A 459 20.33 -11.04 -3.70
CA TYR A 459 19.01 -10.44 -3.57
C TYR A 459 18.58 -9.77 -4.87
N PRO A 460 17.27 -9.57 -5.12
CA PRO A 460 16.77 -8.97 -6.36
C PRO A 460 17.41 -7.62 -6.71
N HIS A 461 17.65 -6.75 -5.72
CA HIS A 461 18.28 -5.45 -5.91
C HIS A 461 19.78 -5.50 -6.28
N GLN A 462 20.39 -6.70 -6.34
CA GLN A 462 21.80 -6.92 -6.66
C GLN A 462 22.01 -7.47 -8.09
N ILE A 463 20.94 -7.63 -8.87
CA ILE A 463 20.98 -8.14 -10.25
C ILE A 463 20.34 -7.12 -11.21
N SER A 464 20.72 -7.16 -12.48
CA SER A 464 20.14 -6.26 -13.50
C SER A 464 18.72 -6.69 -13.87
N GLY A 465 17.94 -5.81 -14.51
CA GLY A 465 16.60 -6.14 -15.02
C GLY A 465 16.59 -7.34 -15.97
N GLY A 466 17.55 -7.40 -16.91
CA GLY A 466 17.71 -8.55 -17.80
C GLY A 466 18.06 -9.86 -17.08
N MET A 467 18.93 -9.79 -16.06
CA MET A 467 19.20 -10.96 -15.20
C MET A 467 17.96 -11.39 -14.42
N ALA A 468 17.19 -10.44 -13.89
CA ALA A 468 15.95 -10.73 -13.17
C ALA A 468 14.90 -11.38 -14.08
N GLN A 469 14.82 -10.95 -15.35
CA GLN A 469 13.94 -11.59 -16.34
C GLN A 469 14.36 -13.04 -16.63
N ARG A 470 15.65 -13.28 -16.88
CA ARG A 470 16.21 -14.63 -17.06
C ARG A 470 15.95 -15.53 -15.84
N VAL A 471 16.08 -14.98 -14.63
CA VAL A 471 15.76 -15.64 -13.35
C VAL A 471 14.29 -16.06 -13.28
N LEU A 472 13.36 -15.18 -13.66
CA LEU A 472 11.92 -15.51 -13.68
C LEU A 472 11.58 -16.56 -14.73
N ILE A 473 12.19 -16.47 -15.92
CA ILE A 473 12.04 -17.50 -16.97
C ILE A 473 12.53 -18.84 -16.45
N ALA A 474 13.73 -18.91 -15.85
CA ALA A 474 14.27 -20.13 -15.26
C ALA A 474 13.32 -20.72 -14.21
N GLY A 475 12.77 -19.88 -13.33
CA GLY A 475 11.78 -20.30 -12.33
C GLY A 475 10.50 -20.88 -12.95
N ALA A 476 9.95 -20.22 -13.96
CA ALA A 476 8.72 -20.63 -14.63
C ALA A 476 8.89 -21.98 -15.36
N VAL A 477 10.02 -22.19 -16.04
CA VAL A 477 10.26 -23.42 -16.82
C VAL A 477 10.85 -24.56 -15.99
N ALA A 478 11.19 -24.34 -14.72
CA ALA A 478 11.88 -25.34 -13.89
C ALA A 478 11.11 -26.64 -13.68
N SER A 479 9.78 -26.56 -13.73
CA SER A 479 8.89 -27.72 -13.63
C SER A 479 8.58 -28.38 -14.97
N ARG A 480 9.13 -27.88 -16.08
CA ARG A 480 8.85 -28.31 -17.46
C ARG A 480 7.35 -28.26 -17.81
N PRO A 481 6.75 -27.06 -17.78
CA PRO A 481 5.32 -26.89 -18.05
C PRO A 481 4.96 -27.25 -19.49
N LYS A 482 3.71 -27.67 -19.73
CA LYS A 482 3.19 -27.85 -21.09
C LYS A 482 2.77 -26.52 -21.72
N LEU A 483 2.34 -25.55 -20.91
CA LEU A 483 1.95 -24.21 -21.34
C LEU A 483 2.69 -23.15 -20.51
N LEU A 484 3.33 -22.21 -21.19
CA LEU A 484 3.92 -21.02 -20.61
C LEU A 484 3.11 -19.79 -21.02
N ILE A 485 2.58 -19.06 -20.04
CA ILE A 485 1.95 -17.76 -20.27
C ILE A 485 2.98 -16.69 -19.93
N ALA A 486 3.39 -15.90 -20.92
CA ALA A 486 4.36 -14.83 -20.75
C ALA A 486 3.66 -13.48 -20.94
N ASP A 487 3.45 -12.74 -19.85
CA ASP A 487 2.81 -11.42 -19.88
C ASP A 487 3.85 -10.32 -19.93
N GLU A 488 3.97 -9.69 -21.10
CA GLU A 488 4.92 -8.62 -21.39
C GLU A 488 6.38 -8.94 -20.97
N PRO A 489 6.95 -10.09 -21.43
CA PRO A 489 8.24 -10.58 -20.92
C PRO A 489 9.45 -9.73 -21.33
N THR A 490 9.26 -8.74 -22.20
CA THR A 490 10.31 -7.86 -22.71
C THR A 490 10.13 -6.40 -22.28
N THR A 491 9.08 -6.08 -21.53
CA THR A 491 8.82 -4.71 -21.06
C THR A 491 9.93 -4.25 -20.11
N ALA A 492 10.30 -2.97 -20.21
CA ALA A 492 11.34 -2.31 -19.41
C ALA A 492 12.78 -2.88 -19.59
N LEU A 493 13.05 -3.60 -20.68
CA LEU A 493 14.38 -4.03 -21.10
C LEU A 493 14.86 -3.24 -22.33
N ASP A 494 16.17 -3.09 -22.50
CA ASP A 494 16.75 -2.50 -23.72
C ASP A 494 16.59 -3.44 -24.92
N VAL A 495 16.58 -2.88 -26.14
CA VAL A 495 16.25 -3.61 -27.38
C VAL A 495 17.15 -4.84 -27.59
N THR A 496 18.44 -4.76 -27.25
CA THR A 496 19.37 -5.89 -27.37
C THR A 496 18.98 -7.02 -26.42
N VAL A 497 18.76 -6.71 -25.14
CA VAL A 497 18.32 -7.71 -24.16
C VAL A 497 16.94 -8.26 -24.50
N GLN A 498 16.03 -7.46 -25.05
CA GLN A 498 14.73 -7.96 -25.51
C GLN A 498 14.88 -9.08 -26.55
N ALA A 499 15.70 -8.87 -27.58
CA ALA A 499 15.96 -9.89 -28.60
C ALA A 499 16.53 -11.18 -27.97
N GLU A 500 17.52 -11.06 -27.09
CA GLU A 500 18.10 -12.21 -26.40
C GLU A 500 17.07 -12.99 -25.54
N ILE A 501 16.11 -12.29 -24.93
CA ILE A 501 15.03 -12.93 -24.15
C ILE A 501 14.05 -13.67 -25.07
N LEU A 502 13.73 -13.12 -26.25
CA LEU A 502 12.83 -13.78 -27.20
C LEU A 502 13.46 -15.02 -27.81
N ASP A 503 14.74 -14.95 -28.18
CA ASP A 503 15.51 -16.12 -28.63
C ASP A 503 15.56 -17.20 -27.55
N LEU A 504 15.81 -16.81 -26.29
CA LEU A 504 15.77 -17.73 -25.16
C LEU A 504 14.41 -18.43 -25.02
N LEU A 505 13.30 -17.69 -25.17
CA LEU A 505 11.96 -18.27 -25.11
C LEU A 505 11.73 -19.25 -26.28
N ARG A 506 12.18 -18.93 -27.49
CA ARG A 506 12.10 -19.82 -28.67
C ARG A 506 12.90 -21.11 -28.45
N ASP A 507 14.10 -20.99 -27.92
CA ASP A 507 14.96 -22.14 -27.63
C ASP A 507 14.34 -23.04 -26.56
N LEU A 508 13.86 -22.47 -25.46
CA LEU A 508 13.19 -23.23 -24.39
C LEU A 508 11.90 -23.87 -24.89
N GLN A 509 11.17 -23.19 -25.77
CA GLN A 509 9.94 -23.71 -26.37
C GLN A 509 10.20 -25.00 -27.13
N SER A 510 11.19 -24.99 -28.02
CA SER A 510 11.58 -26.15 -28.83
C SER A 510 12.19 -27.27 -27.99
N GLU A 511 13.03 -26.95 -27.00
CA GLU A 511 13.68 -27.92 -26.12
C GLU A 511 12.69 -28.63 -25.18
N LEU A 512 11.66 -27.92 -24.72
CA LEU A 512 10.69 -28.42 -23.74
C LEU A 512 9.38 -28.93 -24.37
N ASP A 513 9.20 -28.75 -25.69
CA ASP A 513 7.95 -29.02 -26.42
C ASP A 513 6.72 -28.37 -25.72
N MET A 514 6.92 -27.13 -25.27
CA MET A 514 5.88 -26.37 -24.58
C MET A 514 5.13 -25.44 -25.55
N ALA A 515 3.86 -25.18 -25.27
CA ALA A 515 3.14 -24.09 -25.93
C ALA A 515 3.42 -22.77 -25.20
N ILE A 516 3.40 -21.66 -25.93
CA ILE A 516 3.56 -20.31 -25.36
C ILE A 516 2.35 -19.45 -25.71
N LEU A 517 1.71 -18.86 -24.71
CA LEU A 517 0.83 -17.71 -24.87
C LEU A 517 1.63 -16.44 -24.56
N LEU A 518 2.00 -15.69 -25.59
CA LEU A 518 2.73 -14.44 -25.45
C LEU A 518 1.73 -13.28 -25.42
N VAL A 519 1.56 -12.65 -24.26
CA VAL A 519 0.75 -11.44 -24.12
C VAL A 519 1.66 -10.23 -24.27
N THR A 520 1.37 -9.35 -25.23
CA THR A 520 2.18 -8.16 -25.48
C THR A 520 1.38 -7.05 -26.16
N HIS A 521 1.92 -5.83 -26.15
CA HIS A 521 1.43 -4.72 -26.95
C HIS A 521 2.38 -4.39 -28.12
N ASN A 522 3.56 -5.00 -28.19
CA ASN A 522 4.55 -4.76 -29.24
C ASN A 522 4.41 -5.79 -30.37
N PHE A 523 4.03 -5.31 -31.56
CA PHE A 523 3.88 -6.15 -32.75
C PHE A 523 5.22 -6.66 -33.31
N GLY A 524 6.31 -5.89 -33.21
CA GLY A 524 7.63 -6.33 -33.71
C GLY A 524 8.10 -7.63 -33.04
N VAL A 525 7.84 -7.77 -31.74
CA VAL A 525 8.10 -8.98 -30.95
C VAL A 525 7.29 -10.18 -31.47
N VAL A 526 6.06 -9.94 -31.88
CA VAL A 526 5.11 -10.98 -32.30
C VAL A 526 5.43 -11.46 -33.72
N ALA A 527 5.85 -10.55 -34.60
CA ALA A 527 6.28 -10.87 -35.97
C ALA A 527 7.44 -11.86 -35.98
N ASP A 528 8.36 -11.72 -35.03
CA ASP A 528 9.55 -12.56 -34.93
C ASP A 528 9.22 -13.92 -34.28
N LEU A 529 8.49 -13.94 -33.15
CA LEU A 529 8.38 -15.15 -32.32
C LEU A 529 7.12 -16.01 -32.55
N CYS A 530 6.00 -15.45 -32.97
CA CYS A 530 4.70 -16.14 -32.90
C CYS A 530 4.31 -16.84 -34.21
N ASP A 531 3.74 -18.05 -34.12
CA ASP A 531 3.15 -18.75 -35.26
C ASP A 531 1.81 -18.13 -35.66
N ARG A 532 1.01 -17.76 -34.64
CA ARG A 532 -0.32 -17.17 -34.79
C ARG A 532 -0.49 -15.95 -33.90
N ILE A 533 -1.36 -15.06 -34.35
CA ILE A 533 -1.68 -13.81 -33.68
C ILE A 533 -3.18 -13.74 -33.45
N ALA A 534 -3.57 -13.24 -32.28
CA ALA A 534 -4.91 -12.80 -31.97
C ALA A 534 -4.85 -11.33 -31.52
N VAL A 535 -5.46 -10.43 -32.29
CA VAL A 535 -5.52 -9.00 -32.01
C VAL A 535 -6.78 -8.72 -31.20
N MET A 536 -6.61 -8.10 -30.04
CA MET A 536 -7.67 -7.84 -29.05
C MET A 536 -7.88 -6.33 -28.87
N GLN A 537 -9.13 -5.89 -29.00
CA GLN A 537 -9.56 -4.51 -28.78
C GLN A 537 -10.82 -4.50 -27.92
N ASN A 538 -10.90 -3.62 -26.92
CA ASN A 538 -12.13 -3.41 -26.11
C ASN A 538 -12.80 -4.70 -25.59
N GLY A 539 -12.01 -5.70 -25.22
CA GLY A 539 -12.53 -6.96 -24.67
C GLY A 539 -12.84 -8.05 -25.70
N VAL A 540 -12.68 -7.80 -27.00
CA VAL A 540 -12.98 -8.76 -28.07
C VAL A 540 -11.74 -9.05 -28.91
N ILE A 541 -11.62 -10.28 -29.43
CA ILE A 541 -10.65 -10.58 -30.49
C ILE A 541 -11.24 -10.07 -31.81
N VAL A 542 -10.59 -9.09 -32.41
CA VAL A 542 -11.05 -8.43 -33.64
C VAL A 542 -10.47 -9.06 -34.91
N GLU A 543 -9.32 -9.73 -34.79
CA GLU A 543 -8.66 -10.41 -35.90
C GLU A 543 -7.77 -11.55 -35.37
N SER A 544 -7.72 -12.68 -36.06
CA SER A 544 -6.78 -13.75 -35.77
C SER A 544 -6.36 -14.47 -37.05
N GLY A 545 -5.09 -14.84 -37.13
CA GLY A 545 -4.50 -15.53 -38.28
C GLY A 545 -3.09 -16.00 -37.97
N THR A 546 -2.38 -16.49 -39.00
CA THR A 546 -0.93 -16.66 -38.90
C THR A 546 -0.25 -15.30 -38.78
N ALA A 547 0.95 -15.25 -38.20
CA ALA A 547 1.69 -13.99 -38.13
C ALA A 547 1.91 -13.39 -39.52
N ALA A 548 2.29 -14.20 -40.50
CA ALA A 548 2.46 -13.76 -41.88
C ALA A 548 1.19 -13.13 -42.48
N GLU A 549 0.01 -13.72 -42.27
CA GLU A 549 -1.26 -13.18 -42.77
C GLU A 549 -1.64 -11.85 -42.12
N VAL A 550 -1.55 -11.78 -40.79
CA VAL A 550 -1.94 -10.58 -40.03
C VAL A 550 -1.03 -9.39 -40.36
N PHE A 551 0.27 -9.63 -40.60
CA PHE A 551 1.20 -8.57 -40.98
C PHE A 551 1.11 -8.19 -42.46
N SER A 552 1.00 -9.16 -43.38
CA SER A 552 1.02 -8.87 -44.81
C SER A 552 -0.33 -8.43 -45.38
N ARG A 553 -1.43 -8.92 -44.80
CA ARG A 553 -2.80 -8.70 -45.29
C ARG A 553 -3.78 -8.47 -44.13
N PRO A 554 -3.56 -7.47 -43.26
CA PRO A 554 -4.48 -7.14 -42.18
C PRO A 554 -5.86 -6.76 -42.73
N THR A 555 -6.91 -7.41 -42.21
CA THR A 555 -8.29 -7.21 -42.65
C THR A 555 -9.02 -6.19 -41.78
N HIS A 556 -8.79 -6.19 -40.47
CA HIS A 556 -9.50 -5.33 -39.53
C HIS A 556 -8.85 -3.94 -39.43
N GLU A 557 -9.66 -2.87 -39.42
CA GLU A 557 -9.17 -1.48 -39.40
C GLU A 557 -8.29 -1.18 -38.18
N TYR A 558 -8.62 -1.75 -37.01
CA TYR A 558 -7.78 -1.63 -35.82
C TYR A 558 -6.38 -2.22 -36.01
N THR A 559 -6.29 -3.40 -36.63
CA THR A 559 -5.00 -4.06 -36.90
C THR A 559 -4.17 -3.23 -37.88
N LYS A 560 -4.79 -2.70 -38.95
CA LYS A 560 -4.13 -1.78 -39.88
C LYS A 560 -3.61 -0.53 -39.18
N MET A 561 -4.42 0.06 -38.30
CA MET A 561 -4.05 1.24 -37.53
C MET A 561 -2.86 0.95 -36.59
N LEU A 562 -2.88 -0.18 -35.90
CA LEU A 562 -1.79 -0.60 -35.01
C LEU A 562 -0.50 -0.84 -35.80
N LEU A 563 -0.56 -1.58 -36.91
CA LEU A 563 0.59 -1.82 -37.78
C LEU A 563 1.14 -0.52 -38.38
N GLY A 564 0.27 0.38 -38.84
CA GLY A 564 0.67 1.70 -39.35
C GLY A 564 1.24 2.65 -38.29
N SER A 565 1.04 2.34 -37.01
CA SER A 565 1.63 3.09 -35.88
C SER A 565 3.02 2.58 -35.50
N ILE A 566 3.44 1.44 -36.05
CA ILE A 566 4.81 0.93 -35.90
C ILE A 566 5.67 1.74 -36.87
N LEU A 567 6.50 2.62 -36.33
CA LEU A 567 7.52 3.31 -37.10
C LEU A 567 8.51 2.25 -37.61
N ASP A 568 8.62 2.09 -38.93
CA ASP A 568 9.66 1.27 -39.56
C ASP A 568 11.04 1.74 -39.04
N GLU A 569 11.75 0.87 -38.32
CA GLU A 569 13.16 1.07 -37.96
C GLU A 569 14.10 1.10 -39.19
N SER A 570 13.58 0.92 -40.41
CA SER A 570 14.29 1.19 -41.66
C SER A 570 14.22 2.64 -42.14
N THR A 571 13.50 3.54 -41.45
CA THR A 571 13.54 4.97 -41.78
C THR A 571 14.76 5.62 -41.12
N VAL A 572 15.90 5.61 -41.85
CA VAL A 572 17.00 6.54 -41.58
C VAL A 572 16.42 7.95 -41.58
N ARG A 573 16.55 8.67 -40.47
CA ARG A 573 16.19 10.09 -40.38
C ARG A 573 16.88 10.83 -41.54
N THR A 574 16.11 11.23 -42.55
CA THR A 574 16.62 11.96 -43.73
C THR A 574 16.73 13.46 -43.49
N ASP A 575 16.20 13.93 -42.37
CA ASP A 575 16.19 15.35 -42.05
C ASP A 575 17.58 15.78 -41.57
N PRO A 576 18.23 16.78 -42.21
CA PRO A 576 19.52 17.27 -41.78
C PRO A 576 19.41 17.83 -40.35
N PRO A 577 20.45 17.71 -39.52
CA PRO A 577 20.46 18.32 -38.21
C PRO A 577 20.25 19.83 -38.35
N VAL A 578 19.34 20.39 -37.55
CA VAL A 578 19.12 21.84 -37.48
C VAL A 578 20.46 22.49 -37.16
N ALA A 579 20.97 23.29 -38.09
CA ALA A 579 22.20 24.03 -37.88
C ALA A 579 22.00 24.96 -36.68
N VAL A 580 22.82 24.79 -35.65
CA VAL A 580 22.93 25.76 -34.57
C VAL A 580 23.49 27.02 -35.22
N SER A 581 22.65 28.04 -35.38
CA SER A 581 23.10 29.37 -35.80
C SER A 581 23.99 29.92 -34.71
N ASP A 582 25.29 29.96 -34.97
CA ASP A 582 26.28 30.73 -34.22
C ASP A 582 25.99 32.23 -34.43
N GLU A 583 24.98 32.75 -33.73
CA GLU A 583 24.85 34.19 -33.51
C GLU A 583 25.66 34.57 -32.27
N ARG A 584 26.98 34.64 -32.46
CA ARG A 584 27.86 35.48 -31.64
C ARG A 584 28.94 36.10 -32.51
N THR A 585 28.52 37.09 -33.27
CA THR A 585 29.38 38.19 -33.73
C THR A 585 28.57 39.49 -33.71
N ASP A 586 29.19 40.49 -33.08
CA ASP A 586 28.89 41.93 -33.15
C ASP A 586 27.69 42.50 -32.40
N ARG A 587 27.87 42.78 -31.10
CA ARG A 587 28.05 44.16 -30.55
C ARG A 587 28.08 44.20 -29.03
#